data_AF-A0A7M5X438-F1
#
_entry.id   AF-A0A7M5X438-F1
#
_cell.length_a   1.000
_cell.length_b   1.000
_cell.length_c   1.000
_cell.angle_alpha   90.00
_cell.angle_beta   90.00
_cell.angle_gamma   90.00
#
_symmetry.space_group_name_H-M   'P 1'
#
loop_
_entity.id
_entity.type
_entity.pdbx_description
1 polymer ?
#
loop_
_entity_poly.entity_id
_entity_poly.type
_entity_poly.pdbx_seq_one_letter_code
_entity_poly.pdbx_strand_id
1 'polypeptide(L)'
;MGDIPVGDDCIWTSWTSWFIFYISQLSQEDLQVSQRITMASQTEKKVLIAMDESEHSKRAFEYYLRNIAQKDKDVLILLHIFNPPPPPALSSKGKMSHMGMGMHGAEHTHPFGSDFFLSDPKSEHWIAWRKTVEDKVQELKTYLSVYEKQCVENQVKCHSILHSGNPGEAICEISEERDVSLVILGSRGLNKLRRTFLGSVSDYVIHHARKPVMVVPPQK
;
A
#
# COMPACT_ATOMS: atom_id res chain seq x y z
N MET A 1 -45.65 20.90 -80.67
CA MET A 1 -45.81 20.99 -79.20
C MET A 1 -45.62 19.58 -78.67
N GLY A 2 -44.41 19.26 -78.20
CA GLY A 2 -44.03 17.93 -77.73
C GLY A 2 -43.91 17.91 -76.22
N ASP A 3 -44.41 16.84 -75.64
CA ASP A 3 -44.56 16.57 -74.21
C ASP A 3 -43.22 16.49 -73.47
N ILE A 4 -43.25 16.89 -72.19
CA ILE A 4 -42.16 16.73 -71.22
C ILE A 4 -42.25 15.30 -70.68
N PRO A 5 -41.20 14.46 -70.79
CA PRO A 5 -41.23 13.15 -70.19
C PRO A 5 -40.98 13.26 -68.68
N VAL A 6 -41.92 12.69 -67.91
CA VAL A 6 -41.73 12.27 -66.52
C VAL A 6 -40.81 11.06 -66.53
N GLY A 7 -39.60 11.24 -65.98
CA GLY A 7 -38.64 10.17 -65.73
C GLY A 7 -38.51 9.95 -64.23
N ASP A 8 -39.27 8.97 -63.72
CA ASP A 8 -39.02 8.32 -62.44
C ASP A 8 -37.88 7.32 -62.63
N ASP A 9 -36.69 7.60 -62.09
CA ASP A 9 -35.64 6.57 -61.94
C ASP A 9 -34.65 6.88 -60.79
N CYS A 10 -34.83 6.14 -59.70
CA CYS A 10 -33.81 5.49 -58.84
C CYS A 10 -32.51 6.24 -58.46
N ILE A 11 -32.49 7.07 -57.39
CA ILE A 11 -31.21 7.44 -56.72
C ILE A 11 -31.28 7.50 -55.16
N TRP A 12 -32.38 7.11 -54.51
CA TRP A 12 -32.51 7.30 -53.05
C TRP A 12 -32.16 6.07 -52.16
N THR A 13 -31.80 4.92 -52.73
CA THR A 13 -31.53 3.69 -51.94
C THR A 13 -30.04 3.43 -51.63
N SER A 14 -29.12 4.25 -52.17
CA SER A 14 -27.67 4.03 -52.01
C SER A 14 -27.10 4.69 -50.74
N TRP A 15 -27.52 5.91 -50.42
CA TRP A 15 -26.93 6.70 -49.33
C TRP A 15 -27.28 6.18 -47.95
N THR A 16 -28.50 5.69 -47.74
CA THR A 16 -28.91 5.09 -46.47
C THR A 16 -28.17 3.78 -46.21
N SER A 17 -27.91 2.99 -47.26
CA SER A 17 -27.14 1.75 -47.16
C SER A 17 -25.66 2.02 -46.85
N TRP A 18 -25.06 3.01 -47.52
CA TRP A 18 -23.68 3.45 -47.24
C TRP A 18 -23.54 4.10 -45.86
N PHE A 19 -24.53 4.87 -45.41
CA PHE A 19 -24.53 5.51 -44.09
C PHE A 19 -24.69 4.47 -42.97
N ILE A 20 -25.61 3.50 -43.13
CA ILE A 20 -25.76 2.40 -42.17
C ILE A 20 -24.50 1.53 -42.15
N PHE A 21 -23.89 1.24 -43.30
CA PHE A 21 -22.62 0.52 -43.37
C PHE A 21 -21.48 1.28 -42.68
N TYR A 22 -21.35 2.59 -42.92
CA TYR A 22 -20.34 3.44 -42.28
C TYR A 22 -20.53 3.55 -40.77
N ILE A 23 -21.76 3.74 -40.27
CA ILE A 23 -22.06 3.77 -38.83
C ILE A 23 -21.84 2.39 -38.20
N SER A 24 -22.19 1.30 -38.89
CA SER A 24 -21.89 -0.06 -38.42
C SER A 24 -20.38 -0.28 -38.34
N GLN A 25 -19.61 0.23 -39.30
CA GLN A 25 -18.16 0.06 -39.31
C GLN A 25 -17.49 0.91 -38.23
N LEU A 26 -17.91 2.16 -38.03
CA LEU A 26 -17.49 3.00 -36.90
C LEU A 26 -17.80 2.33 -35.56
N SER A 27 -19.00 1.73 -35.40
CA SER A 27 -19.36 1.01 -34.18
C SER A 27 -18.49 -0.22 -33.94
N GLN A 28 -18.07 -0.94 -34.99
CA GLN A 28 -17.19 -2.10 -34.85
C GLN A 28 -15.76 -1.68 -34.49
N GLU A 29 -15.26 -0.59 -35.07
CA GLU A 29 -13.96 -0.02 -34.72
C GLU A 29 -13.96 0.48 -33.28
N ASP A 30 -15.01 1.17 -32.83
CA ASP A 30 -15.17 1.62 -31.44
C ASP A 30 -15.22 0.44 -30.45
N LEU A 31 -15.92 -0.65 -30.81
CA LEU A 31 -15.98 -1.86 -29.99
C LEU A 31 -14.61 -2.55 -29.91
N GLN A 32 -13.87 -2.64 -31.02
CA GLN A 32 -12.53 -3.20 -31.06
C GLN A 32 -11.51 -2.34 -30.33
N VAL A 33 -11.62 -1.01 -30.43
CA VAL A 33 -10.80 -0.05 -29.69
C VAL A 33 -11.11 -0.15 -28.20
N SER A 34 -12.38 -0.22 -27.81
CA SER A 34 -12.80 -0.45 -26.41
C SER A 34 -12.28 -1.79 -25.88
N GLN A 35 -12.37 -2.87 -26.67
CA GLN A 35 -11.81 -4.18 -26.31
C GLN A 35 -10.28 -4.15 -26.22
N ARG A 36 -9.59 -3.46 -27.14
CA ARG A 36 -8.13 -3.28 -27.10
C ARG A 36 -7.67 -2.42 -25.94
N ILE A 37 -8.39 -1.35 -25.62
CA ILE A 37 -8.16 -0.52 -24.43
C ILE A 37 -8.40 -1.37 -23.18
N THR A 38 -9.46 -2.18 -23.12
CA THR A 38 -9.76 -3.07 -21.99
C THR A 38 -8.70 -4.17 -21.82
N MET A 39 -8.21 -4.75 -22.92
CA MET A 39 -7.15 -5.76 -22.92
C MET A 39 -5.77 -5.17 -22.61
N ALA A 40 -5.48 -3.95 -23.06
CA ALA A 40 -4.26 -3.21 -22.73
C ALA A 40 -4.29 -2.59 -21.32
N SER A 41 -5.48 -2.40 -20.75
CA SER A 41 -5.75 -1.84 -19.42
C SER A 41 -5.96 -2.92 -18.35
N GLN A 42 -5.62 -4.19 -18.60
CA GLN A 42 -5.42 -5.14 -17.50
C GLN A 42 -4.14 -4.78 -16.75
N THR A 43 -4.19 -3.65 -16.04
CA THR A 43 -3.17 -3.26 -15.08
C THR A 43 -3.13 -4.33 -14.01
N GLU A 44 -1.91 -4.75 -13.66
CA GLU A 44 -1.69 -5.73 -12.61
C GLU A 44 -2.47 -5.33 -11.35
N LYS A 45 -3.20 -6.29 -10.78
CA LYS A 45 -3.99 -6.03 -9.57
C LYS A 45 -3.03 -5.91 -8.40
N LYS A 46 -2.86 -4.69 -7.89
CA LYS A 46 -2.03 -4.45 -6.71
C LYS A 46 -2.80 -4.81 -5.45
N VAL A 47 -2.22 -5.66 -4.61
CA VAL A 47 -2.76 -6.07 -3.31
C VAL A 47 -1.74 -5.72 -2.24
N LEU A 48 -2.17 -5.13 -1.12
CA LEU A 48 -1.31 -4.80 0.01
C LEU A 48 -1.60 -5.73 1.18
N ILE A 49 -0.57 -6.30 1.79
CA ILE A 49 -0.65 -7.06 3.03
C ILE A 49 0.24 -6.38 4.07
N ALA A 50 -0.36 -6.02 5.22
CA ALA A 50 0.42 -5.53 6.35
C ALA A 50 1.00 -6.70 7.16
N MET A 51 2.31 -6.66 7.41
CA MET A 51 3.08 -7.71 8.07
C MET A 51 3.74 -7.15 9.33
N ASP A 52 3.59 -7.80 10.48
CA ASP A 52 4.10 -7.31 11.78
C ASP A 52 4.78 -8.42 12.62
N GLU A 53 5.37 -9.43 11.96
CA GLU A 53 5.99 -10.59 12.61
C GLU A 53 5.02 -11.44 13.46
N SER A 54 3.72 -11.16 13.41
CA SER A 54 2.71 -11.93 14.13
C SER A 54 2.19 -13.12 13.34
N GLU A 55 1.67 -14.13 14.04
CA GLU A 55 0.97 -15.27 13.42
C GLU A 55 -0.26 -14.82 12.62
N HIS A 56 -0.89 -13.71 12.99
CA HIS A 56 -2.07 -13.21 12.30
C HIS A 56 -1.73 -12.58 10.96
N SER A 57 -0.62 -11.85 10.86
CA SER A 57 -0.17 -11.31 9.59
C SER A 57 0.36 -12.40 8.65
N LYS A 58 1.11 -13.37 9.19
CA LYS A 58 1.53 -14.57 8.45
C LYS A 58 0.32 -15.32 7.89
N ARG A 59 -0.72 -15.53 8.71
CA ARG A 59 -1.96 -16.18 8.26
C ARG A 59 -2.68 -15.38 7.18
N ALA A 60 -2.66 -14.04 7.25
CA ALA A 60 -3.24 -13.20 6.22
C ALA A 60 -2.52 -13.37 4.87
N PHE A 61 -1.18 -13.43 4.89
CA PHE A 61 -0.36 -13.76 3.73
C PHE A 61 -0.68 -15.14 3.15
N GLU A 62 -0.70 -16.18 3.99
CA GLU A 62 -1.04 -17.53 3.54
C GLU A 62 -2.45 -17.62 2.96
N TYR A 63 -3.40 -16.92 3.56
CA TYR A 63 -4.77 -16.87 3.07
C TYR A 63 -4.83 -16.25 1.68
N TYR A 64 -4.09 -15.15 1.46
CA TYR A 64 -3.98 -14.52 0.14
C TYR A 64 -3.44 -15.51 -0.90
N LEU A 65 -2.30 -16.16 -0.63
CA LEU A 65 -1.71 -17.11 -1.57
C LEU A 65 -2.66 -18.26 -1.92
N ARG A 66 -3.37 -18.80 -0.92
CA ARG A 66 -4.24 -19.97 -1.11
C ARG A 66 -5.56 -19.65 -1.80
N ASN A 67 -6.12 -18.45 -1.58
CA ASN A 67 -7.52 -18.19 -1.92
C ASN A 67 -7.75 -16.97 -2.83
N ILE A 68 -6.80 -16.05 -2.93
CA ILE A 68 -7.00 -14.77 -3.60
C ILE A 68 -6.04 -14.60 -4.79
N ALA A 69 -4.79 -15.03 -4.63
CA ALA A 69 -3.72 -14.76 -5.56
C ALA A 69 -4.04 -15.23 -6.99
N GLN A 70 -3.89 -14.32 -7.95
CA GLN A 70 -3.95 -14.61 -9.37
C GLN A 70 -2.53 -14.58 -9.95
N LYS A 71 -2.05 -15.77 -10.34
CA LYS A 71 -0.74 -15.96 -10.95
C LYS A 71 -0.53 -15.03 -12.14
N ASP A 72 0.64 -14.42 -12.18
CA ASP A 72 1.09 -13.47 -13.23
C ASP A 72 0.22 -12.22 -13.43
N LYS A 73 -0.84 -12.04 -12.63
CA LYS A 73 -1.78 -10.90 -12.72
C LYS A 73 -1.76 -10.00 -11.50
N ASP A 74 -1.43 -10.56 -10.33
CA ASP A 74 -1.34 -9.80 -9.09
C ASP A 74 0.09 -9.29 -8.86
N VAL A 75 0.18 -8.08 -8.32
CA VAL A 75 1.39 -7.55 -7.68
C VAL A 75 1.11 -7.40 -6.19
N LEU A 76 1.80 -8.19 -5.39
CA LEU A 76 1.72 -8.14 -3.94
C LEU A 76 2.70 -7.12 -3.37
N ILE A 77 2.21 -6.26 -2.48
CA ILE A 77 2.98 -5.31 -1.69
C ILE A 77 2.99 -5.81 -0.26
N LEU A 78 4.17 -6.21 0.23
CA LEU A 78 4.38 -6.57 1.63
C LEU A 78 4.79 -5.33 2.41
N LEU A 79 3.88 -4.76 3.20
CA LEU A 79 4.15 -3.58 4.00
C LEU A 79 4.46 -3.97 5.44
N HIS A 80 5.66 -3.64 5.92
CA HIS A 80 6.00 -3.72 7.34
C HIS A 80 6.21 -2.32 7.89
N ILE A 81 5.51 -1.99 8.98
CA ILE A 81 5.64 -0.70 9.66
C ILE A 81 6.42 -0.92 10.96
N PHE A 82 7.54 -0.21 11.10
CA PHE A 82 8.40 -0.28 12.27
C PHE A 82 8.54 1.10 12.91
N ASN A 83 8.92 1.15 14.18
CA ASN A 83 9.21 2.40 14.87
C ASN A 83 10.66 2.36 15.32
N PRO A 84 11.59 2.99 14.57
CA PRO A 84 12.97 3.08 15.03
C PRO A 84 13.01 3.87 16.34
N PRO A 85 13.97 3.59 17.22
CA PRO A 85 14.17 4.41 18.41
C PRO A 85 14.38 5.88 17.99
N PRO A 86 13.95 6.86 18.78
CA PRO A 86 14.19 8.25 18.47
C PRO A 86 15.70 8.54 18.45
N PRO A 87 16.18 9.44 17.56
CA PRO A 87 17.58 9.79 17.51
C PRO A 87 18.02 10.47 18.82
N PRO A 88 19.32 10.44 19.17
CA PRO A 88 19.84 10.96 20.45
C PRO A 88 19.39 12.39 20.78
N ALA A 89 19.34 13.29 19.79
CA ALA A 89 18.91 14.67 19.94
C ALA A 89 17.44 14.84 20.37
N LEU A 90 16.56 13.87 20.07
CA LEU A 90 15.14 13.89 20.44
C LEU A 90 14.86 13.08 21.72
N SER A 91 15.71 12.12 22.05
CA SER A 91 15.61 11.30 23.27
C SER A 91 15.83 12.12 24.56
N SER A 92 16.72 13.13 24.52
CA SER A 92 17.05 13.95 25.70
C SER A 92 16.00 15.01 26.04
N LYS A 93 15.28 15.57 25.06
CA LYS A 93 14.21 16.56 25.33
C LYS A 93 13.04 16.00 26.16
N GLY A 94 12.78 14.70 26.08
CA GLY A 94 11.73 14.04 26.87
C GLY A 94 12.06 13.91 28.36
N LYS A 95 13.35 13.83 28.73
CA LYS A 95 13.79 13.62 30.13
C LYS A 95 13.81 14.87 30.99
N MET A 96 13.78 16.08 30.40
CA MET A 96 13.82 17.34 31.15
C MET A 96 12.46 17.76 31.73
N SER A 97 11.35 17.14 31.30
CA SER A 97 10.00 17.52 31.77
C SER A 97 9.61 16.96 33.14
N HIS A 98 10.48 16.18 33.79
CA HIS A 98 10.21 15.57 35.11
C HIS A 98 11.30 15.83 36.17
N MET A 99 12.35 16.59 35.88
CA MET A 99 13.34 16.96 36.89
C MET A 99 12.97 18.34 37.45
N GLY A 100 12.45 18.32 38.67
CA GLY A 100 11.83 19.46 39.34
C GLY A 100 12.72 20.69 39.50
N MET A 101 12.04 21.81 39.75
CA MET A 101 12.64 23.06 40.19
C MET A 101 13.57 22.83 41.39
N GLY A 102 14.86 23.02 41.17
CA GLY A 102 15.88 23.10 42.21
C GLY A 102 16.95 24.09 41.76
N MET A 103 16.83 25.34 42.20
CA MET A 103 17.86 26.35 42.04
C MET A 103 19.08 25.97 42.91
N HIS A 104 20.28 25.93 42.32
CA HIS A 104 21.50 26.59 42.82
C HIS A 104 22.76 26.09 42.09
N GLY A 105 23.51 27.03 41.50
CA GLY A 105 24.96 27.03 41.59
C GLY A 105 25.78 26.55 40.38
N ALA A 106 26.69 27.41 39.96
CA ALA A 106 27.86 27.19 39.09
C ALA A 106 27.60 27.08 37.58
N GLU A 107 27.38 28.25 36.99
CA GLU A 107 27.44 28.54 35.56
C GLU A 107 28.91 28.56 35.09
N HIS A 108 29.46 27.38 34.78
CA HIS A 108 30.54 27.24 33.82
C HIS A 108 29.98 26.50 32.60
N THR A 109 29.07 27.15 31.89
CA THR A 109 28.54 26.66 30.62
C THR A 109 29.50 27.05 29.51
N HIS A 110 30.12 26.05 28.86
CA HIS A 110 30.66 26.25 27.52
C HIS A 110 29.59 26.90 26.62
N PRO A 111 29.94 27.77 25.66
CA PRO A 111 28.97 28.48 24.82
C PRO A 111 28.10 27.55 23.94
N PHE A 112 28.42 26.26 23.93
CA PHE A 112 27.71 25.20 23.24
C PHE A 112 27.28 24.17 24.29
N GLY A 113 26.00 24.20 24.66
CA GLY A 113 25.42 23.31 25.67
C GLY A 113 25.61 21.83 25.35
N SER A 114 25.38 20.96 26.33
CA SER A 114 25.47 19.49 26.22
C SER A 114 24.66 18.88 25.08
N ASP A 115 23.68 19.60 24.56
CA ASP A 115 22.86 19.22 23.41
C ASP A 115 23.63 19.25 22.08
N PHE A 116 24.73 19.99 21.99
CA PHE A 116 25.55 20.08 20.78
C PHE A 116 26.13 18.71 20.39
N PHE A 117 26.65 17.96 21.35
CA PHE A 117 27.21 16.61 21.12
C PHE A 117 26.15 15.59 20.69
N LEU A 118 24.90 15.74 21.14
CA LEU A 118 23.78 14.86 20.74
C LEU A 118 23.28 15.15 19.32
N SER A 119 23.60 16.34 18.79
CA SER A 119 23.23 16.77 17.44
C SER A 119 24.30 16.50 16.39
N ASP A 120 25.56 16.25 16.79
CA ASP A 120 26.64 15.93 15.86
C ASP A 120 26.45 14.52 15.27
N PRO A 121 26.22 14.38 13.94
CA PRO A 121 26.09 13.09 13.28
C PRO A 121 27.33 12.19 13.37
N LYS A 122 28.48 12.75 13.77
CA LYS A 122 29.74 12.03 13.96
C LYS A 122 29.99 11.57 15.40
N SER A 123 29.12 11.94 16.35
CA SER A 123 29.24 11.46 17.73
C SER A 123 29.07 9.95 17.82
N GLU A 124 29.72 9.31 18.80
CA GLU A 124 29.58 7.87 19.04
C GLU A 124 28.11 7.46 19.24
N HIS A 125 27.33 8.31 19.89
CA HIS A 125 25.89 8.09 20.09
C HIS A 125 25.11 8.03 18.77
N TRP A 126 25.40 8.93 17.83
CA TRP A 126 24.73 8.96 16.53
C TRP A 126 25.13 7.77 15.65
N ILE A 127 26.41 7.39 15.69
CA ILE A 127 26.92 6.19 15.01
C ILE A 127 26.26 4.93 15.57
N ALA A 128 26.18 4.79 16.89
CA ALA A 128 25.54 3.64 17.54
C ALA A 128 24.03 3.57 17.25
N TRP A 129 23.33 4.71 17.27
CA TRP A 129 21.92 4.79 16.90
C TRP A 129 21.70 4.39 15.44
N ARG A 130 22.51 4.93 14.51
CA ARG A 130 22.44 4.58 13.09
C ARG A 130 22.65 3.09 12.88
N LYS A 131 23.67 2.51 13.52
CA LYS A 131 23.91 1.07 13.49
C LYS A 131 22.69 0.28 13.99
N THR A 132 22.06 0.72 15.09
CA THR A 132 20.84 0.08 15.62
C THR A 132 19.70 0.08 14.59
N VAL A 133 19.49 1.20 13.89
CA VAL A 133 18.47 1.30 12.84
C VAL A 133 18.82 0.44 11.63
N GLU A 134 20.08 0.47 11.19
CA GLU A 134 20.59 -0.34 10.08
C GLU A 134 20.44 -1.84 10.37
N ASP A 135 20.82 -2.29 11.57
CA ASP A 135 20.68 -3.68 12.02
C ASP A 135 19.21 -4.11 12.02
N LYS A 136 18.30 -3.27 12.55
CA LYS A 136 16.86 -3.58 12.54
C LYS A 136 16.27 -3.60 11.12
N VAL A 137 16.68 -2.68 10.25
CA VAL A 137 16.26 -2.69 8.84
C VAL A 137 16.74 -3.97 8.14
N GLN A 138 17.97 -4.41 8.43
CA GLN A 138 18.52 -5.64 7.85
C GLN A 138 17.77 -6.89 8.36
N GLU A 139 17.44 -6.95 9.65
CA GLU A 139 16.60 -7.99 10.24
C GLU A 139 15.23 -8.07 9.56
N LEU A 140 14.57 -6.93 9.36
CA LEU A 140 13.26 -6.84 8.72
C LEU A 140 13.29 -7.23 7.25
N LYS A 141 14.36 -6.88 6.52
CA LYS A 141 14.58 -7.36 5.14
C LYS A 141 14.72 -8.88 5.11
N THR A 142 15.48 -9.47 6.03
CA THR A 142 15.61 -10.93 6.13
C THR A 142 14.26 -11.56 6.43
N TYR A 143 13.48 -11.00 7.35
CA TYR A 143 12.12 -11.47 7.64
C TYR A 143 11.21 -11.45 6.40
N LEU A 144 11.15 -10.33 5.67
CA LEU A 144 10.31 -10.21 4.48
C LEU A 144 10.77 -11.07 3.30
N SER A 145 12.08 -11.36 3.19
CA SER A 145 12.63 -12.20 2.12
C SER A 145 12.03 -13.62 2.10
N VAL A 146 11.61 -14.14 3.27
CA VAL A 146 10.94 -15.44 3.39
C VAL A 146 9.61 -15.45 2.64
N TYR A 147 8.88 -14.32 2.67
CA TYR A 147 7.59 -14.18 2.01
C TYR A 147 7.74 -13.84 0.53
N GLU A 148 8.73 -13.03 0.17
CA GLU A 148 9.07 -12.77 -1.23
C GLU A 148 9.42 -14.08 -1.97
N LYS A 149 10.20 -14.96 -1.34
CA LYS A 149 10.49 -16.29 -1.87
C LYS A 149 9.22 -17.11 -2.11
N GLN A 150 8.30 -17.13 -1.14
CA GLN A 150 7.01 -17.82 -1.29
C GLN A 150 6.17 -17.22 -2.43
N CYS A 151 6.22 -15.91 -2.65
CA CYS A 151 5.56 -15.29 -3.80
C CYS A 151 6.13 -15.79 -5.13
N VAL A 152 7.46 -15.88 -5.25
CA VAL A 152 8.13 -16.42 -6.45
C VAL A 152 7.70 -17.87 -6.71
N GLU A 153 7.72 -18.71 -5.68
CA GLU A 153 7.29 -20.12 -5.77
C GLU A 153 5.81 -20.25 -6.21
N ASN A 154 4.98 -19.24 -5.90
CA ASN A 154 3.56 -19.20 -6.27
C ASN A 154 3.27 -18.36 -7.52
N GLN A 155 4.29 -17.90 -8.26
CA GLN A 155 4.16 -17.08 -9.48
C GLN A 155 3.38 -15.77 -9.25
N VAL A 156 3.65 -15.12 -8.12
CA VAL A 156 3.11 -13.81 -7.74
C VAL A 156 4.25 -12.80 -7.72
N LYS A 157 4.10 -11.69 -8.46
CA LYS A 157 5.06 -10.58 -8.38
C LYS A 157 4.96 -9.95 -6.99
N CYS A 158 6.10 -9.68 -6.35
CA CYS A 158 6.12 -9.21 -4.98
C CYS A 158 7.25 -8.21 -4.75
N HIS A 159 6.99 -7.19 -3.94
CA HIS A 159 8.02 -6.32 -3.37
C HIS A 159 7.66 -5.92 -1.94
N SER A 160 8.68 -5.77 -1.11
CA SER A 160 8.55 -5.30 0.26
C SER A 160 8.73 -3.79 0.40
N ILE A 161 7.99 -3.19 1.33
CA ILE A 161 8.12 -1.80 1.76
C ILE A 161 8.31 -1.80 3.28
N LEU A 162 9.39 -1.15 3.73
CA LEU A 162 9.58 -0.81 5.14
C LEU A 162 9.18 0.65 5.32
N HIS A 163 8.25 0.90 6.24
CA HIS A 163 7.78 2.25 6.55
C HIS A 163 7.94 2.53 8.04
N SER A 164 8.24 3.78 8.41
CA SER A 164 8.30 4.20 9.81
C SER A 164 7.10 5.06 10.18
N GLY A 165 6.41 4.75 11.29
CA GLY A 165 5.30 5.58 11.79
C GLY A 165 4.15 4.81 12.42
N ASN A 166 2.98 5.45 12.50
CA ASN A 166 1.76 4.83 13.00
C ASN A 166 1.26 3.77 11.98
N PRO A 167 1.06 2.51 12.38
CA PRO A 167 0.66 1.46 11.45
C PRO A 167 -0.66 1.72 10.73
N GLY A 168 -1.68 2.24 11.42
CA GLY A 168 -3.00 2.46 10.83
C GLY A 168 -2.98 3.54 9.75
N GLU A 169 -2.35 4.66 10.04
CA GLU A 169 -2.17 5.79 9.12
C GLU A 169 -1.32 5.37 7.91
N ALA A 170 -0.15 4.78 8.16
CA ALA A 170 0.76 4.35 7.11
C ALA A 170 0.12 3.33 6.14
N ILE A 171 -0.70 2.40 6.65
CA ILE A 171 -1.45 1.47 5.78
C ILE A 171 -2.41 2.23 4.87
N CYS A 172 -3.17 3.19 5.40
CA CYS A 172 -4.11 3.98 4.61
C CYS A 172 -3.37 4.81 3.54
N GLU A 173 -2.35 5.55 3.95
CA GLU A 173 -1.55 6.40 3.06
C GLU A 173 -0.90 5.61 1.93
N ILE A 174 -0.18 4.54 2.26
CA ILE A 174 0.53 3.72 1.25
C ILE A 174 -0.47 2.99 0.35
N SER A 175 -1.63 2.57 0.86
CA SER A 175 -2.66 1.94 0.05
C SER A 175 -3.20 2.88 -1.03
N GLU A 176 -3.31 4.18 -0.72
CA GLU A 176 -3.69 5.22 -1.68
C GLU A 176 -2.54 5.57 -2.62
N GLU A 177 -1.34 5.82 -2.09
CA GLU A 177 -0.15 6.19 -2.85
C GLU A 177 0.24 5.13 -3.88
N ARG A 178 0.09 3.85 -3.54
CA ARG A 178 0.39 2.73 -4.45
C ARG A 178 -0.79 2.33 -5.34
N ASP A 179 -1.94 2.98 -5.16
CA ASP A 179 -3.20 2.68 -5.83
C ASP A 179 -3.57 1.20 -5.76
N VAL A 180 -3.64 0.66 -4.54
CA VAL A 180 -3.94 -0.77 -4.36
C VAL A 180 -5.43 -1.03 -4.50
N SER A 181 -5.76 -2.18 -5.06
CA SER A 181 -7.15 -2.63 -5.25
C SER A 181 -7.74 -3.28 -4.00
N LEU A 182 -6.89 -3.75 -3.08
CA LEU A 182 -7.28 -4.46 -1.87
C LEU A 182 -6.18 -4.36 -0.82
N VAL A 183 -6.57 -4.03 0.42
CA VAL A 183 -5.74 -4.13 1.62
C VAL A 183 -6.18 -5.37 2.40
N ILE A 184 -5.23 -6.20 2.82
CA ILE A 184 -5.49 -7.41 3.61
C ILE A 184 -4.74 -7.31 4.93
N LEU A 185 -5.46 -7.56 6.03
CA LEU A 185 -4.93 -7.53 7.39
C LEU A 185 -5.21 -8.82 8.14
N GLY A 186 -4.30 -9.20 9.02
CA GLY A 186 -4.57 -10.21 10.05
C GLY A 186 -5.33 -9.61 11.23
N SER A 187 -6.20 -10.39 11.86
CA SER A 187 -6.80 -10.06 13.17
C SER A 187 -6.46 -11.10 14.23
N ARG A 188 -6.33 -10.65 15.48
CA ARG A 188 -5.91 -11.52 16.59
C ARG A 188 -7.00 -12.52 16.98
N GLY A 189 -8.24 -12.04 17.02
CA GLY A 189 -9.40 -12.77 17.54
C GLY A 189 -9.23 -13.19 19.00
N LEU A 190 -10.34 -13.32 19.72
CA LEU A 190 -10.32 -13.69 21.14
C LEU A 190 -11.01 -15.04 21.34
N ASN A 191 -10.39 -15.87 22.17
CA ASN A 191 -10.95 -17.08 22.73
C ASN A 191 -12.39 -16.85 23.23
N LYS A 192 -13.37 -17.50 22.58
CA LYS A 192 -14.73 -17.88 23.02
C LYS A 192 -15.65 -16.89 23.78
N LEU A 193 -15.25 -15.68 24.19
CA LEU A 193 -16.03 -14.88 25.16
C LEU A 193 -16.29 -13.39 24.85
N ARG A 194 -15.83 -12.81 23.73
CA ARG A 194 -16.33 -11.48 23.30
C ARG A 194 -16.44 -11.38 21.79
N ARG A 195 -17.60 -10.90 21.33
CA ARG A 195 -18.08 -11.00 19.95
C ARG A 195 -17.42 -10.05 18.96
N THR A 196 -16.51 -9.16 19.36
CA THR A 196 -15.84 -8.21 18.48
C THR A 196 -14.62 -7.62 19.18
N PHE A 197 -13.41 -8.06 18.86
CA PHE A 197 -12.24 -7.20 19.00
C PHE A 197 -11.41 -7.35 17.73
N LEU A 198 -11.73 -6.50 16.76
CA LEU A 198 -10.83 -6.13 15.68
C LEU A 198 -9.55 -5.58 16.35
N GLY A 199 -8.36 -6.00 15.93
CA GLY A 199 -7.13 -5.43 16.48
C GLY A 199 -7.11 -3.91 16.22
N SER A 200 -6.45 -3.12 17.07
CA SER A 200 -6.47 -1.64 16.94
C SER A 200 -6.07 -1.13 15.56
N VAL A 201 -5.11 -1.78 14.90
CA VAL A 201 -4.70 -1.43 13.52
C VAL A 201 -5.79 -1.78 12.51
N SER A 202 -6.35 -3.00 12.57
CA SER A 202 -7.43 -3.40 11.66
C SER A 202 -8.69 -2.56 11.85
N ASP A 203 -9.00 -2.21 13.10
CA ASP A 203 -10.10 -1.32 13.45
C ASP A 203 -9.89 0.06 12.84
N TYR A 204 -8.71 0.65 13.02
CA TYR A 204 -8.37 1.92 12.42
C TYR A 204 -8.50 1.88 10.89
N VAL A 205 -7.87 0.90 10.23
CA VAL A 205 -7.84 0.81 8.77
C VAL A 205 -9.25 0.59 8.19
N ILE A 206 -10.09 -0.23 8.83
CA ILE A 206 -11.48 -0.44 8.36
C ILE A 206 -12.28 0.88 8.35
N HIS A 207 -12.06 1.75 9.32
CA HIS A 207 -12.81 3.00 9.43
C HIS A 207 -12.24 4.14 8.58
N HIS A 208 -10.96 4.08 8.18
CA HIS A 208 -10.27 5.21 7.55
C HIS A 208 -9.76 4.92 6.13
N ALA A 209 -9.58 3.67 5.72
CA ALA A 209 -9.08 3.35 4.40
C ALA A 209 -10.09 3.71 3.30
N ARG A 210 -9.61 4.38 2.26
CA ARG A 210 -10.39 4.60 1.02
C ARG A 210 -10.38 3.40 0.08
N LYS A 211 -9.48 2.45 0.32
CA LYS A 211 -9.34 1.21 -0.47
C LYS A 211 -10.14 0.07 0.18
N PRO A 212 -10.64 -0.91 -0.60
CA PRO A 212 -11.28 -2.10 -0.05
C PRO A 212 -10.38 -2.79 0.98
N VAL A 213 -10.95 -3.19 2.12
CA VAL A 213 -10.22 -3.85 3.21
C VAL A 213 -10.79 -5.24 3.48
N MET A 214 -9.91 -6.23 3.56
CA MET A 214 -10.22 -7.59 3.99
C MET A 214 -9.49 -7.91 5.29
N VAL A 215 -10.23 -8.38 6.30
CA VAL A 215 -9.65 -8.85 7.56
C VAL A 215 -9.76 -10.35 7.65
N VAL A 216 -8.61 -11.01 7.80
CA VAL A 216 -8.52 -12.47 7.91
C VAL A 216 -8.63 -12.86 9.40
N PRO A 217 -9.68 -13.60 9.81
CA PRO A 217 -9.88 -14.04 11.19
C PRO A 217 -8.98 -15.23 11.56
N PRO A 218 -8.73 -15.51 12.85
CA PRO A 218 -8.03 -16.73 13.26
C PRO A 218 -8.77 -17.99 12.80
N GLN A 219 -8.01 -19.06 12.58
CA GLN A 219 -8.59 -20.38 12.29
C GLN A 219 -9.28 -20.90 13.56
N LYS A 220 -10.45 -21.54 13.38
CA LYS A 220 -11.24 -22.12 14.48
C LYS A 220 -10.63 -23.44 14.96
#